data_AF-A0A9P7DT78-F1
#
_entry.id   AF-A0A9P7DT78-F1
#
_cell.length_a   1.000
_cell.length_b   1.000
_cell.length_c   1.000
_cell.angle_alpha   90.00
_cell.angle_beta   90.00
_cell.angle_gamma   90.00
#
_symmetry.space_group_name_H-M   'P 1'
#
loop_
_entity.id
_entity.type
_entity.pdbx_description
1 polymer ?
#
loop_
_entity_poly.entity_id
_entity_poly.type
_entity_poly.pdbx_seq_one_letter_code
_entity_poly.pdbx_strand_id
1 'polypeptide(L)'
;MALITISGYPSSGKSTRTAQIYDFLSSASSPQLKVKVISDDDLAVGRMSYDDSLQEKIARATLFTAITRHIAKDTILIVDGMNYIKGFRYQLYCKAREAGVRVATVYVLATPDQCRKWNDERGDGKRYKPQTLDALIQRFEEPSSMVRWDAPLFTIPWDDPTPPLERISDAVTTGIIKPPNVGTQITPKAPTDALRTLEHTTNALVSALMAGQAAGPLGGPIVLTIDTLEPSSNTSASDSSVLRVRLTLPHRALTLSELQRLKRQFVAARRKAVTLGSTEKGRVEWGEDAVGRAFAEFLEEGLGVAR
;
A
#
# COMPACT_ATOMS: atom_id res chain seq x y z
N MET A 1 -8.48 4.05 6.67
CA MET A 1 -8.90 5.41 6.28
C MET A 1 -9.32 5.46 4.80
N ALA A 2 -9.67 6.62 4.25
CA ALA A 2 -10.29 6.76 2.92
C ALA A 2 -9.73 7.94 2.09
N LEU A 3 -9.83 7.83 0.77
CA LEU A 3 -9.67 8.93 -0.19
C LEU A 3 -11.05 9.35 -0.72
N ILE A 4 -11.45 10.59 -0.46
CA ILE A 4 -12.66 11.20 -1.00
C ILE A 4 -12.27 12.08 -2.20
N THR A 5 -12.76 11.74 -3.39
CA THR A 5 -12.52 12.52 -4.61
C THR A 5 -13.76 13.37 -4.90
N ILE A 6 -13.62 14.70 -4.86
CA ILE A 6 -14.70 15.61 -5.23
C ILE A 6 -14.62 15.89 -6.73
N SER A 7 -15.70 15.64 -7.46
CA SER A 7 -15.80 15.87 -8.91
C SER A 7 -16.98 16.79 -9.20
N GLY A 8 -16.91 17.55 -10.29
CA GLY A 8 -17.93 18.50 -10.71
C GLY A 8 -17.35 19.61 -11.55
N TYR A 9 -18.20 20.37 -12.23
CA TYR A 9 -17.77 21.49 -13.07
C TYR A 9 -16.90 22.50 -12.29
N PRO A 10 -15.97 23.19 -12.96
CA PRO A 10 -15.35 24.38 -12.36
C PRO A 10 -16.45 25.33 -11.84
N SER A 11 -16.23 25.90 -10.66
CA SER A 11 -17.19 26.77 -9.98
C SER A 11 -18.54 26.13 -9.59
N SER A 12 -18.70 24.81 -9.55
CA SER A 12 -19.97 24.14 -9.17
C SER A 12 -20.30 24.10 -7.66
N GLY A 13 -19.51 24.73 -6.80
CA GLY A 13 -19.65 24.61 -5.34
C GLY A 13 -18.92 23.41 -4.72
N LYS A 14 -17.97 22.79 -5.43
CA LYS A 14 -17.11 21.71 -4.89
C LYS A 14 -16.50 22.05 -3.54
N SER A 15 -15.81 23.19 -3.43
CA SER A 15 -15.18 23.62 -2.18
C SER A 15 -16.17 23.83 -1.04
N THR A 16 -17.40 24.26 -1.34
CA THR A 16 -18.47 24.37 -0.34
C THR A 16 -18.86 22.99 0.21
N ARG A 17 -19.04 22.00 -0.67
CA ARG A 17 -19.32 20.61 -0.26
C ARG A 17 -18.14 19.98 0.46
N THR A 18 -16.92 20.24 0.02
CA THR A 18 -15.68 19.85 0.70
C THR A 18 -15.66 20.36 2.13
N ALA A 19 -15.94 21.66 2.36
CA ALA A 19 -15.96 22.25 3.70
C ALA A 19 -17.01 21.58 4.60
N GLN A 20 -18.24 21.40 4.10
CA GLN A 20 -19.30 20.72 4.86
C GLN A 20 -18.92 19.27 5.25
N ILE A 21 -18.32 18.52 4.33
CA ILE A 21 -17.82 17.17 4.59
C ILE A 21 -16.67 17.22 5.60
N TYR A 22 -15.73 18.15 5.46
CA TYR A 22 -14.61 18.31 6.37
C TYR A 22 -15.07 18.62 7.79
N ASP A 23 -15.97 19.58 7.97
CA ASP A 23 -16.47 20.00 9.28
C ASP A 23 -17.24 18.88 9.98
N PHE A 24 -18.08 18.15 9.22
CA PHE A 24 -18.83 17.01 9.75
C PHE A 24 -17.90 15.86 10.15
N LEU A 25 -16.95 15.49 9.29
CA LEU A 25 -16.02 14.41 9.60
C LEU A 25 -15.09 14.78 10.75
N SER A 26 -14.66 16.03 10.86
CA SER A 26 -13.77 16.50 11.92
C SER A 26 -14.47 16.57 13.28
N SER A 27 -15.79 16.82 13.31
CA SER A 27 -16.58 16.80 14.54
C SER A 27 -17.01 15.39 14.96
N ALA A 28 -17.27 14.50 14.00
CA ALA A 28 -17.71 13.13 14.26
C ALA A 28 -16.56 12.13 14.50
N SER A 29 -15.30 12.51 14.21
CA SER A 29 -14.16 11.60 14.27
C SER A 29 -13.63 11.39 15.70
N SER A 30 -13.36 10.13 16.04
CA SER A 30 -12.58 9.77 17.23
C SER A 30 -11.19 10.42 17.18
N PRO A 31 -10.55 10.73 18.33
CA PRO A 31 -9.27 11.46 18.40
C PRO A 31 -8.08 10.83 17.66
N GLN A 32 -8.22 9.62 17.10
CA GLN A 32 -7.20 8.92 16.34
C GLN A 32 -7.31 9.10 14.81
N LEU A 33 -8.44 9.63 14.30
CA LEU A 33 -8.65 9.80 12.86
C LEU A 33 -8.36 11.24 12.44
N LYS A 34 -7.42 11.42 11.52
CA LYS A 34 -7.11 12.74 10.95
C LYS A 34 -8.03 13.01 9.77
N VAL A 35 -8.54 14.22 9.61
CA VAL A 35 -9.23 14.64 8.37
C VAL A 35 -8.36 15.71 7.73
N LYS A 36 -8.07 15.57 6.43
CA LYS A 36 -7.26 16.52 5.69
C LYS A 36 -7.88 16.82 4.33
N VAL A 37 -7.84 18.08 3.93
CA VAL A 37 -8.20 18.53 2.59
C VAL A 37 -6.91 18.86 1.82
N ILE A 38 -6.90 18.54 0.54
CA ILE A 38 -5.92 19.04 -0.43
C ILE A 38 -6.70 19.67 -1.57
N SER A 39 -6.42 20.93 -1.84
CA SER A 39 -6.99 21.66 -2.97
C SER A 39 -5.91 22.21 -3.91
N ASP A 40 -6.33 22.61 -5.12
CA ASP A 40 -5.46 23.34 -6.04
C ASP A 40 -4.96 24.66 -5.41
N ASP A 41 -5.79 25.30 -4.58
CA ASP A 41 -5.47 26.56 -3.90
C ASP A 41 -4.35 26.37 -2.86
N ASP A 42 -4.40 25.30 -2.06
CA ASP A 42 -3.36 24.96 -1.07
C ASP A 42 -2.00 24.66 -1.72
N LEU A 43 -2.02 24.27 -2.99
CA LEU A 43 -0.84 23.91 -3.77
C LEU A 43 -0.35 25.06 -4.65
N ALA A 44 -0.92 26.27 -4.50
CA ALA A 44 -0.65 27.44 -5.32
C ALA A 44 -0.86 27.19 -6.83
N VAL A 45 -1.79 26.30 -7.18
CA VAL A 45 -2.20 26.04 -8.56
C VAL A 45 -3.30 27.04 -8.94
N GLY A 46 -2.90 28.09 -9.64
CA GLY A 46 -3.81 29.14 -10.09
C GLY A 46 -4.76 28.68 -11.20
N ARG A 47 -5.88 29.39 -11.39
CA ARG A 47 -6.84 29.07 -12.46
C ARG A 47 -6.24 29.20 -13.86
N MET A 48 -5.25 30.07 -14.03
CA MET A 48 -4.50 30.23 -15.27
C MET A 48 -3.72 28.96 -15.67
N SER A 49 -3.42 28.05 -14.73
CA SER A 49 -2.78 26.78 -15.05
C SER A 49 -3.64 25.90 -15.96
N TYR A 50 -4.93 26.19 -16.10
CA TYR A 50 -5.85 25.49 -17.00
C TYR A 50 -6.00 26.19 -18.36
N ASP A 51 -5.33 27.32 -18.60
CA ASP A 51 -5.36 28.02 -19.89
C ASP A 51 -4.53 27.30 -20.96
N ASP A 52 -3.54 26.50 -20.54
CA ASP A 52 -2.65 25.75 -21.43
C ASP A 52 -2.46 24.30 -20.96
N SER A 53 -2.35 23.39 -21.93
CA SER A 53 -2.28 21.94 -21.69
C SER A 53 -1.04 21.49 -20.92
N LEU A 54 0.11 22.17 -21.07
CA LEU A 54 1.34 21.84 -20.36
C LEU A 54 1.20 22.19 -18.88
N GLN A 55 0.70 23.39 -18.59
CA GLN A 55 0.47 23.84 -17.22
C GLN A 55 -0.60 23.00 -16.53
N GLU A 56 -1.63 22.59 -17.26
CA GLU A 56 -2.67 21.73 -16.72
C GLU A 56 -2.11 20.35 -16.33
N LYS A 57 -1.21 19.80 -17.15
CA LYS A 57 -0.50 18.56 -16.83
C LYS A 57 0.35 18.71 -15.57
N ILE A 58 1.04 19.84 -15.41
CA ILE A 58 1.84 20.15 -14.22
C ILE A 58 0.95 20.31 -12.99
N ALA A 59 -0.18 21.00 -13.10
CA ALA A 59 -1.18 21.14 -12.04
C ALA A 59 -1.66 19.77 -11.54
N ARG A 60 -2.06 18.88 -12.46
CA ARG A 60 -2.47 17.51 -12.11
C ARG A 60 -1.34 16.71 -11.46
N ALA A 61 -0.11 16.82 -11.95
CA ALA A 61 1.05 16.15 -11.37
C ALA A 61 1.36 16.67 -9.95
N THR A 62 1.20 17.97 -9.73
CA THR A 62 1.40 18.63 -8.43
C THR A 62 0.37 18.13 -7.42
N LEU A 63 -0.91 18.13 -7.79
CA LEU A 63 -1.99 17.59 -6.98
C LEU A 63 -1.79 16.11 -6.66
N PHE A 64 -1.45 15.29 -7.66
CA PHE A 64 -1.19 13.86 -7.47
C PHE A 64 -0.01 13.59 -6.51
N THR A 65 1.04 14.39 -6.61
CA THR A 65 2.20 14.28 -5.72
C THR A 65 1.82 14.63 -4.28
N ALA A 66 1.02 15.68 -4.08
CA ALA A 66 0.51 16.05 -2.77
C ALA A 66 -0.38 14.95 -2.15
N ILE A 67 -1.29 14.38 -2.94
CA ILE A 67 -2.14 13.25 -2.52
C ILE A 67 -1.29 12.06 -2.08
N THR A 68 -0.27 11.72 -2.88
CA THR A 68 0.64 10.60 -2.60
C THR A 68 1.37 10.76 -1.26
N ARG A 69 1.70 11.99 -0.86
CA ARG A 69 2.35 12.27 0.43
C ARG A 69 1.42 12.18 1.65
N HIS A 70 0.12 12.36 1.45
CA HIS A 70 -0.84 12.49 2.55
C HIS A 70 -1.80 11.31 2.69
N ILE A 71 -1.82 10.39 1.74
CA ILE A 71 -2.57 9.15 1.85
C ILE A 71 -1.84 8.16 2.78
N ALA A 72 -2.53 7.51 3.72
CA ALA A 72 -1.94 6.49 4.61
C ALA A 72 -3.02 5.48 5.12
N LYS A 73 -2.98 4.91 6.35
CA LYS A 73 -4.12 4.16 6.96
C LYS A 73 -5.00 4.85 8.05
N ASP A 74 -4.60 5.98 8.66
CA ASP A 74 -5.20 6.79 9.75
C ASP A 74 -5.87 8.19 9.42
N THR A 75 -6.22 8.51 8.16
CA THR A 75 -6.47 9.89 7.65
C THR A 75 -7.55 9.88 6.56
N ILE A 76 -8.67 10.54 6.76
CA ILE A 76 -9.62 10.76 5.66
C ILE A 76 -9.08 11.92 4.83
N LEU A 77 -8.64 11.62 3.61
CA LEU A 77 -8.08 12.61 2.69
C LEU A 77 -9.15 13.04 1.67
N ILE A 78 -9.52 14.31 1.68
CA ILE A 78 -10.49 14.92 0.76
C ILE A 78 -9.72 15.67 -0.32
N VAL A 79 -10.00 15.37 -1.58
CA VAL A 79 -9.36 15.99 -2.75
C VAL A 79 -10.33 16.98 -3.39
N ASP A 80 -10.18 18.25 -3.05
CA ASP A 80 -10.91 19.39 -3.63
C ASP A 80 -10.14 19.99 -4.81
N GLY A 81 -10.05 19.21 -5.88
CA GLY A 81 -9.41 19.64 -7.12
C GLY A 81 -10.39 19.60 -8.28
N MET A 82 -9.90 19.88 -9.48
CA MET A 82 -10.72 19.78 -10.68
C MET A 82 -11.29 18.38 -10.93
N ASN A 83 -10.47 17.32 -10.80
CA ASN A 83 -10.87 15.90 -10.92
C ASN A 83 -11.79 15.56 -12.11
N TYR A 84 -11.70 16.36 -13.16
CA TYR A 84 -12.74 16.52 -14.18
C TYR A 84 -12.66 15.51 -15.33
N ILE A 85 -11.50 14.86 -15.49
CA ILE A 85 -11.27 13.79 -16.46
C ILE A 85 -11.20 12.42 -15.78
N LYS A 86 -11.82 11.43 -16.40
CA LYS A 86 -11.86 10.02 -16.01
C LYS A 86 -10.46 9.43 -15.84
N GLY A 87 -9.53 9.78 -16.73
CA GLY A 87 -8.15 9.31 -16.66
C GLY A 87 -7.45 9.70 -15.35
N PHE A 88 -7.70 10.91 -14.84
CA PHE A 88 -7.12 11.37 -13.58
C PHE A 88 -7.80 10.72 -12.38
N ARG A 89 -9.13 10.61 -12.38
CA ARG A 89 -9.86 9.88 -11.33
C ARG A 89 -9.41 8.42 -11.23
N TYR A 90 -9.13 7.76 -12.35
CA TYR A 90 -8.54 6.42 -12.36
C TYR A 90 -7.18 6.37 -11.67
N GLN A 91 -6.30 7.35 -11.91
CA GLN A 91 -5.01 7.44 -11.22
C GLN A 91 -5.19 7.58 -9.71
N LEU A 92 -6.13 8.41 -9.25
CA LEU A 92 -6.47 8.56 -7.84
C LEU A 92 -6.99 7.25 -7.23
N TYR A 93 -7.89 6.56 -7.93
CA TYR A 93 -8.41 5.25 -7.53
C TYR A 93 -7.29 4.21 -7.38
N CYS A 94 -6.39 4.14 -8.36
CA CYS A 94 -5.23 3.24 -8.31
C CYS A 94 -4.33 3.55 -7.10
N LYS A 95 -4.05 4.82 -6.84
CA LYS A 95 -3.23 5.23 -5.69
C LYS A 95 -3.89 4.88 -4.36
N ALA A 96 -5.21 5.06 -4.25
CA ALA A 96 -5.97 4.67 -3.07
C ALA A 96 -5.96 3.15 -2.84
N ARG A 97 -6.08 2.36 -3.90
CA ARG A 97 -5.97 0.90 -3.80
C ARG A 97 -4.59 0.44 -3.37
N GLU A 98 -3.54 1.05 -3.91
CA GLU A 98 -2.15 0.79 -3.52
C GLU A 98 -1.94 1.08 -2.02
N ALA A 99 -2.47 2.20 -1.53
CA ALA A 99 -2.41 2.56 -0.11
C ALA A 99 -3.30 1.68 0.79
N GLY A 100 -4.20 0.88 0.21
CA GLY A 100 -5.15 0.05 0.94
C GLY A 100 -6.19 0.88 1.71
N VAL A 101 -6.63 2.00 1.14
CA VAL A 101 -7.66 2.87 1.71
C VAL A 101 -8.99 2.70 0.98
N ARG A 102 -10.09 3.10 1.63
CA ARG A 102 -11.41 3.20 0.98
C ARG A 102 -11.41 4.32 -0.04
N VAL A 103 -12.31 4.24 -1.00
CA VAL A 103 -12.52 5.27 -2.02
C VAL A 103 -13.98 5.70 -1.99
N ALA A 104 -14.21 7.01 -2.07
CA ALA A 104 -15.52 7.58 -2.26
C ALA A 104 -15.43 8.71 -3.30
N THR A 105 -16.21 8.63 -4.36
CA THR A 105 -16.35 9.74 -5.31
C THR A 105 -17.63 10.50 -4.97
N VAL A 106 -17.50 11.80 -4.74
CA VAL A 106 -18.63 12.72 -4.55
C VAL A 106 -18.73 13.60 -5.78
N TYR A 107 -19.83 13.48 -6.51
CA TYR A 107 -20.14 14.31 -7.67
C TYR A 107 -21.03 15.48 -7.25
N VAL A 108 -20.53 16.71 -7.37
CA VAL A 108 -21.29 17.93 -7.18
C VAL A 108 -21.94 18.33 -8.49
N LEU A 109 -23.26 18.20 -8.55
CA LEU A 109 -24.07 18.46 -9.74
C LEU A 109 -24.47 19.94 -9.77
N ALA A 110 -24.07 20.66 -10.81
CA ALA A 110 -24.50 22.03 -11.10
C ALA A 110 -24.68 22.24 -12.60
N THR A 111 -25.53 23.19 -13.00
CA THR A 111 -25.69 23.51 -14.42
C THR A 111 -24.52 24.36 -14.92
N PRO A 112 -24.14 24.27 -16.21
CA PRO A 112 -23.12 25.13 -16.78
C PRO A 112 -23.41 26.62 -16.60
N ASP A 113 -24.66 27.04 -16.75
CA ASP A 113 -25.09 28.43 -16.59
C ASP A 113 -24.91 28.94 -15.15
N GLN A 114 -25.22 28.10 -14.16
CA GLN A 114 -24.97 28.43 -12.76
C GLN A 114 -23.46 28.57 -12.49
N CYS A 115 -22.64 27.69 -13.08
CA CYS A 115 -21.18 27.75 -12.95
C CYS A 115 -20.61 29.03 -13.59
N ARG A 116 -21.13 29.46 -14.75
CA ARG A 116 -20.77 30.73 -15.39
C ARG A 116 -21.13 31.92 -14.51
N LYS A 117 -22.38 31.98 -14.05
CA LYS A 117 -22.86 33.04 -13.15
C LYS A 117 -21.98 33.18 -11.93
N TRP A 118 -21.70 32.08 -11.22
CA TRP A 118 -20.85 32.12 -10.03
C TRP A 118 -19.39 32.40 -10.32
N ASN A 119 -18.88 32.02 -11.50
CA ASN A 119 -17.55 32.43 -11.91
C ASN A 119 -17.48 33.95 -12.16
N ASP A 120 -18.53 34.55 -12.71
CA ASP A 120 -18.61 35.98 -13.01
C ASP A 120 -18.80 36.84 -11.76
N GLU A 121 -19.60 36.36 -10.80
CA GLU A 121 -19.83 37.00 -9.49
C GLU A 121 -18.64 36.85 -8.53
N ARG A 122 -17.61 36.10 -8.90
CA ARG A 122 -16.48 35.76 -8.03
C ARG A 122 -15.56 36.97 -7.79
N GLY A 123 -15.51 37.44 -6.54
CA GLY A 123 -14.68 38.58 -6.11
C GLY A 123 -13.31 38.24 -5.52
N ASP A 124 -12.96 36.95 -5.37
CA ASP A 124 -11.75 36.50 -4.66
C ASP A 124 -10.47 36.44 -5.52
N GLY A 125 -10.53 36.95 -6.75
CA GLY A 125 -9.42 36.89 -7.71
C GLY A 125 -9.13 35.51 -8.30
N LYS A 126 -9.91 34.47 -7.96
CA LYS A 126 -9.75 33.08 -8.45
C LYS A 126 -10.74 32.74 -9.56
N ARG A 127 -11.13 33.75 -10.35
CA ARG A 127 -12.03 33.60 -11.50
C ARG A 127 -11.31 32.92 -12.67
N TYR A 128 -11.97 31.95 -13.30
CA TYR A 128 -11.51 31.41 -14.58
C TYR A 128 -11.82 32.41 -15.71
N LYS A 129 -10.94 32.49 -16.71
CA LYS A 129 -11.30 33.17 -17.97
C LYS A 129 -12.54 32.48 -18.58
N PRO A 130 -13.50 33.21 -19.17
CA PRO A 130 -14.70 32.61 -19.74
C PRO A 130 -14.41 31.47 -20.72
N GLN A 131 -13.45 31.66 -21.62
CA GLN A 131 -13.01 30.66 -22.60
C GLN A 131 -12.45 29.40 -21.92
N THR A 132 -11.64 29.56 -20.88
CA THR A 132 -11.08 28.45 -20.10
C THR A 132 -12.19 27.69 -19.37
N LEU A 133 -13.14 28.40 -18.77
CA LEU A 133 -14.29 27.79 -18.09
C LEU A 133 -15.12 26.93 -19.06
N ASP A 134 -15.48 27.47 -20.22
CA ASP A 134 -16.27 26.76 -21.22
C ASP A 134 -15.52 25.54 -21.77
N ALA A 135 -14.22 25.67 -22.04
CA ALA A 135 -13.39 24.54 -22.48
C ALA A 135 -13.31 23.43 -21.42
N LEU A 136 -13.21 23.80 -20.14
CA LEU A 136 -13.20 22.83 -19.03
C LEU A 136 -14.55 22.12 -18.86
N ILE A 137 -15.67 22.83 -19.04
CA ILE A 137 -17.02 22.24 -19.00
C ILE A 137 -17.21 21.27 -20.17
N GLN A 138 -16.78 21.63 -21.38
CA GLN A 138 -16.86 20.75 -22.56
C GLN A 138 -16.03 19.47 -22.43
N ARG A 139 -14.89 19.55 -21.72
CA ARG A 139 -13.99 18.43 -21.46
C ARG A 139 -14.37 17.62 -20.21
N PHE A 140 -15.40 18.02 -19.46
CA PHE A 140 -15.81 17.33 -18.25
C PHE A 140 -16.35 15.94 -18.58
N GLU A 141 -15.73 14.92 -18.00
CA GLU A 141 -16.18 13.55 -18.12
C GLU A 141 -16.89 13.17 -16.82
N GLU A 142 -18.23 13.08 -16.84
CA GLU A 142 -19.01 12.79 -15.64
C GLU A 142 -18.62 11.42 -15.02
N PRO A 143 -18.55 11.31 -13.69
CA PRO A 143 -18.39 10.01 -13.02
C PRO A 143 -19.50 9.03 -13.45
N SER A 144 -19.11 7.85 -13.95
CA SER A 144 -20.04 6.89 -14.56
C SER A 144 -20.39 5.72 -13.63
N SER A 145 -21.68 5.53 -13.35
CA SER A 145 -22.19 4.38 -12.57
C SER A 145 -21.96 3.02 -13.26
N MET A 146 -21.79 3.00 -14.59
CA MET A 146 -21.46 1.80 -15.37
C MET A 146 -20.04 1.30 -15.09
N VAL A 147 -19.17 2.16 -14.57
CA VAL A 147 -17.78 1.86 -14.27
C VAL A 147 -17.61 1.78 -12.76
N ARG A 148 -17.52 0.56 -12.22
CA ARG A 148 -17.48 0.31 -10.77
C ARG A 148 -16.47 1.17 -9.99
N TRP A 149 -15.32 1.50 -10.58
CA TRP A 149 -14.28 2.31 -9.93
C TRP A 149 -14.51 3.83 -10.08
N ASP A 150 -15.30 4.25 -11.09
CA ASP A 150 -15.61 5.66 -11.39
C ASP A 150 -17.02 6.05 -10.94
N ALA A 151 -17.80 5.11 -10.42
CA ALA A 151 -19.16 5.34 -9.99
C ALA A 151 -19.20 6.46 -8.93
N PRO A 152 -20.04 7.49 -9.10
CA PRO A 152 -20.26 8.48 -8.06
C PRO A 152 -20.99 7.79 -6.91
N LEU A 153 -20.31 7.63 -5.78
CA LEU A 153 -20.92 7.03 -4.59
C LEU A 153 -22.00 7.96 -4.02
N PHE A 154 -21.80 9.27 -4.20
CA PHE A 154 -22.77 10.30 -3.87
C PHE A 154 -22.84 11.30 -5.02
N THR A 155 -24.05 11.62 -5.47
CA THR A 155 -24.32 12.75 -6.36
C THR A 155 -25.12 13.77 -5.57
N ILE A 156 -24.57 14.96 -5.40
CA ILE A 156 -25.11 16.02 -4.53
C ILE A 156 -25.38 17.25 -5.38
N PRO A 157 -26.63 17.70 -5.53
CA PRO A 157 -26.94 18.98 -6.13
C PRO A 157 -26.23 20.13 -5.41
N TRP A 158 -25.81 21.16 -6.13
CA TRP A 158 -25.14 22.33 -5.56
C TRP A 158 -26.02 23.11 -4.57
N ASP A 159 -27.34 23.05 -4.72
CA ASP A 159 -28.35 23.76 -3.95
C ASP A 159 -28.99 22.92 -2.83
N ASP A 160 -28.60 21.64 -2.71
CA ASP A 160 -29.10 20.76 -1.65
C ASP A 160 -28.79 21.34 -0.25
N PRO A 161 -29.81 21.69 0.55
CA PRO A 161 -29.62 22.23 1.88
C PRO A 161 -29.16 21.16 2.89
N THR A 162 -29.38 19.89 2.57
CA THR A 162 -29.17 18.74 3.48
C THR A 162 -28.34 17.65 2.79
N PRO A 163 -27.06 17.91 2.48
CA PRO A 163 -26.20 16.90 1.87
C PRO A 163 -26.10 15.67 2.80
N PRO A 164 -25.95 14.44 2.25
CA PRO A 164 -25.98 13.19 3.02
C PRO A 164 -24.67 12.92 3.78
N LEU A 165 -24.29 13.82 4.69
CA LEU A 165 -23.00 13.81 5.40
C LEU A 165 -22.80 12.55 6.27
N GLU A 166 -23.86 12.08 6.94
CA GLU A 166 -23.84 10.83 7.71
C GLU A 166 -23.50 9.63 6.83
N ARG A 167 -24.17 9.49 5.68
CA ARG A 167 -23.92 8.39 4.74
C ARG A 167 -22.52 8.44 4.16
N ILE A 168 -21.99 9.65 3.93
CA ILE A 168 -20.60 9.84 3.50
C ILE A 168 -19.64 9.35 4.59
N SER A 169 -19.88 9.74 5.85
CA SER A 169 -19.09 9.30 7.01
C SER A 169 -19.10 7.77 7.15
N ASP A 170 -20.27 7.14 7.08
CA ASP A 170 -20.39 5.69 7.14
C ASP A 170 -19.60 5.01 6.02
N ALA A 171 -19.74 5.47 4.78
CA ALA A 171 -19.03 4.90 3.65
C ALA A 171 -17.49 4.94 3.81
N VAL A 172 -16.95 6.01 4.39
CA VAL A 172 -15.49 6.19 4.55
C VAL A 172 -14.92 5.58 5.84
N THR A 173 -15.77 5.31 6.83
CA THR A 173 -15.36 4.73 8.12
C THR A 173 -15.63 3.23 8.22
N THR A 174 -16.80 2.76 7.75
CA THR A 174 -17.26 1.37 7.87
C THR A 174 -17.25 0.59 6.55
N GLY A 175 -17.08 1.27 5.41
CA GLY A 175 -17.10 0.63 4.09
C GLY A 175 -16.09 -0.52 3.92
N ILE A 176 -16.30 -1.37 2.92
CA ILE A 176 -15.38 -2.49 2.64
C ILE A 176 -14.11 -1.96 1.96
N ILE A 177 -12.94 -2.23 2.57
CA ILE A 177 -11.64 -1.96 1.94
C ILE A 177 -11.36 -3.08 0.94
N LYS A 178 -11.21 -2.74 -0.34
CA LYS A 178 -10.78 -3.73 -1.34
C LYS A 178 -9.28 -3.97 -1.21
N PRO A 179 -8.82 -5.23 -1.20
CA PRO A 179 -7.39 -5.50 -1.11
C PRO A 179 -6.64 -4.92 -2.32
N PRO A 180 -5.38 -4.47 -2.13
CA PRO A 180 -4.51 -4.08 -3.23
C PRO A 180 -4.35 -5.24 -4.21
N ASN A 181 -4.19 -4.93 -5.50
CA ASN A 181 -3.88 -5.96 -6.50
C ASN A 181 -2.56 -6.65 -6.09
N VAL A 182 -2.47 -7.97 -6.29
CA VAL A 182 -1.30 -8.77 -5.89
C VAL A 182 -0.02 -8.24 -6.56
N GLY A 183 -0.10 -7.78 -7.82
CA GLY A 183 1.03 -7.19 -8.54
C GLY A 183 1.45 -5.78 -8.09
N THR A 184 0.68 -5.12 -7.21
CA THR A 184 1.01 -3.80 -6.64
C THR A 184 1.35 -3.86 -5.16
N GLN A 185 1.40 -5.07 -4.57
CA GLN A 185 1.87 -5.21 -3.20
C GLN A 185 3.38 -4.99 -3.19
N ILE A 186 3.83 -4.03 -2.38
CA ILE A 186 5.26 -3.81 -2.15
C ILE A 186 5.76 -5.02 -1.37
N THR A 187 6.34 -5.99 -2.06
CA THR A 187 7.07 -7.08 -1.41
C THR A 187 8.25 -6.46 -0.66
N PRO A 188 8.41 -6.70 0.65
CA PRO A 188 9.54 -6.16 1.39
C PRO A 188 10.83 -6.61 0.70
N LYS A 189 11.64 -5.65 0.30
CA LYS A 189 12.96 -5.91 -0.29
C LYS A 189 13.77 -6.73 0.71
N ALA A 190 14.39 -7.80 0.24
CA ALA A 190 15.27 -8.61 1.08
C ALA A 190 16.35 -7.70 1.70
N PRO A 191 16.71 -7.90 2.99
CA PRO A 191 17.78 -7.15 3.62
C PRO A 191 19.11 -7.41 2.88
N THR A 192 20.05 -6.46 2.97
CA THR A 192 21.35 -6.52 2.30
C THR A 192 22.13 -7.80 2.63
N ASP A 193 21.99 -8.29 3.87
CA ASP A 193 22.69 -9.47 4.38
C ASP A 193 21.91 -10.78 4.22
N ALA A 194 20.78 -10.78 3.50
CA ALA A 194 19.93 -11.97 3.33
C ALA A 194 20.70 -13.18 2.76
N LEU A 195 21.53 -12.97 1.74
CA LEU A 195 22.31 -14.06 1.10
C LEU A 195 23.40 -14.58 2.03
N ARG A 196 24.08 -13.68 2.76
CA ARG A 196 25.11 -14.05 3.74
C ARG A 196 24.50 -14.89 4.86
N THR A 197 23.38 -14.44 5.41
CA THR A 197 22.63 -15.12 6.47
C THR A 197 22.18 -16.51 6.01
N LEU A 198 21.62 -16.61 4.80
CA LEU A 198 21.19 -17.86 4.18
C LEU A 198 22.34 -18.87 4.04
N GLU A 199 23.46 -18.45 3.46
CA GLU A 199 24.61 -19.33 3.24
C GLU A 199 25.29 -19.74 4.54
N HIS A 200 25.46 -18.81 5.48
CA HIS A 200 26.09 -19.10 6.77
C HIS A 200 25.26 -20.09 7.60
N THR A 201 23.98 -19.78 7.81
CA THR A 201 23.07 -20.60 8.63
C THR A 201 22.96 -22.02 8.07
N THR A 202 22.80 -22.17 6.75
CA THR A 202 22.68 -23.49 6.12
C THR A 202 23.99 -24.29 6.17
N ASN A 203 25.15 -23.64 6.04
CA ASN A 203 26.46 -24.29 6.21
C ASN A 203 26.69 -24.76 7.64
N ALA A 204 26.36 -23.92 8.62
CA ALA A 204 26.50 -24.22 10.03
C ALA A 204 25.61 -25.41 10.42
N LEU A 205 24.36 -25.45 9.93
CA LEU A 205 23.45 -26.58 10.17
C LEU A 205 23.96 -27.90 9.54
N VAL A 206 24.46 -27.88 8.30
CA VAL A 206 25.04 -29.08 7.69
C VAL A 206 26.24 -29.58 8.50
N SER A 207 27.09 -28.67 8.99
CA SER A 207 28.27 -29.03 9.80
C SER A 207 27.87 -29.60 11.16
N ALA A 208 26.91 -28.97 11.83
CA ALA A 208 26.36 -29.42 13.11
C ALA A 208 25.66 -30.78 12.97
N LEU A 209 24.96 -31.02 11.86
CA LEU A 209 24.31 -32.30 11.57
C LEU A 209 25.34 -33.43 11.39
N MET A 210 26.39 -33.19 10.61
CA MET A 210 27.47 -34.16 10.42
C MET A 210 28.17 -34.50 11.74
N ALA A 211 28.41 -33.50 12.59
CA ALA A 211 28.99 -33.70 13.92
C ALA A 211 28.03 -34.47 14.85
N GLY A 212 26.74 -34.11 14.86
CA GLY A 212 25.72 -34.77 15.67
C GLY A 212 25.51 -36.23 15.27
N GLN A 213 25.57 -36.55 13.98
CA GLN A 213 25.47 -37.92 13.48
C GLN A 213 26.67 -38.78 13.88
N ALA A 214 27.88 -38.20 13.98
CA ALA A 214 29.07 -38.92 14.41
C ALA A 214 29.06 -39.27 15.91
N ALA A 215 28.38 -38.45 16.73
CA ALA A 215 28.36 -38.57 18.18
C ALA A 215 27.07 -39.20 18.75
N GLY A 216 26.01 -39.33 17.96
CA GLY A 216 24.66 -39.68 18.43
C GLY A 216 24.08 -40.95 17.79
N PRO A 217 22.91 -41.40 18.28
CA PRO A 217 22.17 -42.51 17.71
C PRO A 217 21.68 -42.21 16.29
N LEU A 218 21.59 -43.25 15.45
CA LEU A 218 21.07 -43.12 14.10
C LEU A 218 19.54 -42.90 14.10
N GLY A 219 19.14 -41.70 13.69
CA GLY A 219 17.74 -41.33 13.45
C GLY A 219 17.01 -40.78 14.67
N GLY A 220 15.82 -40.23 14.42
CA GLY A 220 14.97 -39.61 15.44
C GLY A 220 15.14 -38.10 15.58
N PRO A 221 14.44 -37.47 16.53
CA PRO A 221 14.46 -36.02 16.73
C PRO A 221 15.79 -35.58 17.36
N ILE A 222 16.38 -34.53 16.78
CA ILE A 222 17.64 -33.94 17.24
C ILE A 222 17.46 -32.43 17.40
N VAL A 223 18.26 -31.84 18.29
CA VAL A 223 18.38 -30.39 18.43
C VAL A 223 19.81 -29.99 18.08
N LEU A 224 19.95 -29.18 17.03
CA LEU A 224 21.22 -28.61 16.63
C LEU A 224 21.39 -27.22 17.24
N THR A 225 22.61 -26.95 17.70
CA THR A 225 23.05 -25.64 18.18
C THR A 225 24.07 -25.07 17.21
N ILE A 226 23.84 -23.87 16.72
CA ILE A 226 24.80 -23.12 15.89
C ILE A 226 25.00 -21.73 16.46
N ASP A 227 26.19 -21.16 16.25
CA ASP A 227 26.48 -19.78 16.63
C ASP A 227 25.82 -18.81 15.65
N THR A 228 25.25 -17.71 16.16
CA THR A 228 24.64 -16.66 15.35
C THR A 228 25.68 -15.66 14.84
N LEU A 229 25.45 -15.02 13.68
CA LEU A 229 26.36 -14.00 13.13
C LEU A 229 26.34 -12.69 13.92
N GLU A 230 25.24 -12.39 14.61
CA GLU A 230 25.08 -11.18 15.41
C GLU A 230 24.71 -11.51 16.87
N PRO A 231 25.34 -10.86 17.86
CA PRO A 231 24.86 -10.89 19.22
C PRO A 231 23.52 -10.16 19.27
N SER A 232 22.48 -10.83 19.76
CA SER A 232 21.15 -10.25 19.92
C SER A 232 21.24 -8.94 20.72
N SER A 233 20.83 -7.83 20.11
CA SER A 233 20.96 -6.47 20.66
C SER A 233 20.15 -6.19 21.93
N ASN A 234 19.46 -7.21 22.47
CA ASN A 234 18.55 -7.09 23.62
C ASN A 234 18.88 -8.02 24.80
N THR A 235 20.04 -8.67 24.85
CA THR A 235 20.39 -9.55 25.97
C THR A 235 21.78 -9.26 26.52
N SER A 236 21.85 -9.15 27.84
CA SER A 236 23.06 -8.94 28.65
C SER A 236 24.18 -9.91 28.29
N ALA A 237 25.41 -9.39 28.33
CA ALA A 237 26.66 -9.92 27.78
C ALA A 237 27.21 -11.24 28.38
N SER A 238 26.37 -12.23 28.69
CA SER A 238 26.82 -13.51 29.25
C SER A 238 26.22 -14.78 28.63
N ASP A 239 25.28 -14.67 27.69
CA ASP A 239 24.81 -15.83 26.92
C ASP A 239 25.38 -15.77 25.49
N SER A 240 26.20 -16.75 25.15
CA SER A 240 26.55 -17.07 23.77
C SER A 240 25.25 -17.14 22.97
N SER A 241 25.16 -16.34 21.91
CA SER A 241 23.98 -16.27 21.05
C SER A 241 23.91 -17.53 20.19
N VAL A 242 23.28 -18.56 20.77
CA VAL A 242 23.14 -19.89 20.17
C VAL A 242 21.75 -20.04 19.56
N LEU A 243 21.69 -20.28 18.26
CA LEU A 243 20.46 -20.70 17.58
C LEU A 243 20.22 -22.19 17.82
N ARG A 244 19.01 -22.54 18.25
CA ARG A 244 18.56 -23.94 18.42
C ARG A 244 17.57 -24.33 17.33
N VAL A 245 17.92 -25.30 16.50
CA VAL A 245 17.07 -25.82 15.42
C VAL A 245 16.71 -27.28 15.71
N ARG A 246 15.42 -27.60 15.66
CA ARG A 246 14.92 -28.96 15.83
C ARG A 246 14.65 -29.58 14.46
N LEU A 247 15.06 -30.83 14.27
CA LEU A 247 14.75 -31.61 13.09
C LEU A 247 14.73 -33.11 13.40
N THR A 248 14.14 -33.89 12.52
CA THR A 248 14.00 -35.35 12.63
C THR A 248 14.85 -36.03 11.56
N LEU A 249 15.79 -36.86 11.99
CA LEU A 249 16.65 -37.62 11.08
C LEU A 249 16.02 -38.97 10.72
N PRO A 250 16.21 -39.48 9.48
CA PRO A 250 15.81 -40.82 9.12
C PRO A 250 16.67 -41.87 9.84
N HIS A 251 16.17 -43.10 9.98
CA HIS A 251 16.92 -44.23 10.55
C HIS A 251 17.98 -44.79 9.58
N ARG A 252 18.83 -43.91 9.03
CA ARG A 252 19.98 -44.23 8.18
C ARG A 252 21.05 -43.15 8.30
N ALA A 253 22.29 -43.49 7.98
CA ALA A 253 23.37 -42.52 7.92
C ALA A 253 23.15 -41.57 6.73
N LEU A 254 23.20 -40.26 6.99
CA LEU A 254 23.22 -39.24 5.95
C LEU A 254 24.65 -39.02 5.47
N THR A 255 24.79 -38.79 4.16
CA THR A 255 26.08 -38.48 3.54
C THR A 255 26.25 -36.98 3.38
N LEU A 256 27.49 -36.49 3.46
CA LEU A 256 27.78 -35.07 3.21
C LEU A 256 27.31 -34.64 1.81
N SER A 257 27.45 -35.51 0.79
CA SER A 257 27.03 -35.22 -0.58
C SER A 257 25.53 -35.02 -0.71
N GLU A 258 24.73 -35.82 0.02
CA GLU A 258 23.27 -35.68 0.08
C GLU A 258 22.85 -34.37 0.75
N LEU A 259 23.43 -34.04 1.92
CA LEU A 259 23.15 -32.80 2.63
C LEU A 259 23.55 -31.56 1.80
N GLN A 260 24.71 -31.61 1.14
CA GLN A 260 25.16 -30.53 0.25
C GLN A 260 24.27 -30.41 -1.00
N ARG A 261 23.67 -31.50 -1.49
CA ARG A 261 22.69 -31.45 -2.58
C ARG A 261 21.41 -30.75 -2.13
N LEU A 262 20.82 -31.16 -0.99
CA LEU A 262 19.60 -30.53 -0.44
C LEU A 262 19.84 -29.06 -0.11
N LYS A 263 20.98 -28.72 0.51
CA LYS A 263 21.39 -27.33 0.74
C LYS A 263 21.41 -26.52 -0.56
N ARG A 264 22.05 -27.03 -1.62
CA ARG A 264 22.12 -26.31 -2.91
C ARG A 264 20.73 -26.06 -3.51
N GLN A 265 19.82 -27.04 -3.41
CA GLN A 265 18.43 -26.88 -3.87
C GLN A 265 17.71 -25.78 -3.08
N PHE A 266 17.79 -25.81 -1.74
CA PHE A 266 17.20 -24.81 -0.87
C PHE A 266 17.74 -23.40 -1.13
N VAL A 267 19.08 -23.25 -1.18
CA VAL A 267 19.74 -21.96 -1.43
C VAL A 267 19.38 -21.42 -2.82
N ALA A 268 19.35 -22.27 -3.85
CA ALA A 268 18.96 -21.85 -5.20
C ALA A 268 17.49 -21.37 -5.26
N ALA A 269 16.57 -22.04 -4.57
CA ALA A 269 15.18 -21.63 -4.48
C ALA A 269 15.03 -20.28 -3.77
N ARG A 270 15.67 -20.11 -2.60
CA ARG A 270 15.61 -18.86 -1.83
C ARG A 270 16.35 -17.71 -2.52
N ARG A 271 17.44 -17.96 -3.23
CA ARG A 271 18.16 -16.93 -4.01
C ARG A 271 17.29 -16.34 -5.12
N LYS A 272 16.45 -17.15 -5.79
CA LYS A 272 15.45 -16.64 -6.75
C LYS A 272 14.45 -15.70 -6.07
N ALA A 273 14.03 -16.00 -4.84
CA ALA A 273 13.13 -15.13 -4.09
C ALA A 273 13.80 -13.79 -3.66
N VAL A 274 15.13 -13.78 -3.42
CA VAL A 274 15.90 -12.54 -3.17
C VAL A 274 15.95 -11.65 -4.41
N THR A 275 16.22 -12.23 -5.59
CA THR A 275 16.50 -11.47 -6.82
C THR A 275 15.26 -11.08 -7.62
N LEU A 276 14.24 -11.95 -7.68
CA LEU A 276 13.03 -11.75 -8.48
C LEU A 276 11.82 -11.26 -7.65
N GLY A 277 11.98 -11.14 -6.33
CA GLY A 277 10.87 -10.98 -5.40
C GLY A 277 10.15 -12.31 -5.16
N SER A 278 9.52 -12.47 -3.99
CA SER A 278 8.85 -13.72 -3.62
C SER A 278 7.72 -14.06 -4.60
N THR A 279 7.80 -15.23 -5.24
CA THR A 279 6.68 -15.86 -5.98
C THR A 279 5.78 -16.69 -5.07
N GLU A 280 6.19 -16.93 -3.83
CA GLU A 280 5.44 -17.71 -2.85
C GLU A 280 4.50 -16.80 -2.04
N LYS A 281 3.28 -17.29 -1.79
CA LYS A 281 2.28 -16.68 -0.91
C LYS A 281 2.80 -16.69 0.53
N GLY A 282 3.68 -15.76 0.87
CA GLY A 282 4.22 -15.65 2.22
C GLY A 282 5.33 -14.61 2.29
N ARG A 283 5.38 -13.90 3.42
CA ARG A 283 6.50 -13.02 3.77
C ARG A 283 7.70 -13.92 4.07
N VAL A 284 8.73 -13.89 3.23
CA VAL A 284 9.99 -14.59 3.51
C VAL A 284 10.73 -13.81 4.60
N GLU A 285 10.88 -14.41 5.77
CA GLU A 285 11.68 -13.87 6.86
C GLU A 285 13.14 -14.30 6.68
N TRP A 286 14.05 -13.33 6.68
CA TRP A 286 15.47 -13.54 6.39
C TRP A 286 16.36 -13.64 7.63
N GLY A 287 15.77 -13.66 8.83
CA GLY A 287 16.52 -13.84 10.08
C GLY A 287 17.03 -15.27 10.23
N GLU A 288 18.12 -15.45 10.98
CA GLU A 288 18.78 -16.75 11.19
C GLU A 288 17.84 -17.82 11.74
N ASP A 289 16.99 -17.47 12.71
CA ASP A 289 15.94 -18.36 13.25
C ASP A 289 14.99 -18.87 12.16
N ALA A 290 14.52 -17.97 11.31
CA ALA A 290 13.56 -18.28 10.27
C ALA A 290 14.20 -19.11 9.15
N VAL A 291 15.42 -18.76 8.75
CA VAL A 291 16.21 -19.53 7.78
C VAL A 291 16.51 -20.93 8.32
N GLY A 292 16.90 -21.04 9.59
CA GLY A 292 17.23 -22.31 10.23
C GLY A 292 16.02 -23.24 10.31
N ARG A 293 14.85 -22.73 10.74
CA ARG A 293 13.59 -23.50 10.73
C ARG A 293 13.18 -23.93 9.32
N ALA A 294 13.18 -23.00 8.37
CA ALA A 294 12.78 -23.30 6.99
C ALA A 294 13.71 -24.32 6.31
N PHE A 295 15.01 -24.28 6.63
CA PHE A 295 15.95 -25.27 6.11
C PHE A 295 15.78 -26.64 6.78
N ALA A 296 15.49 -26.69 8.08
CA ALA A 296 15.18 -27.93 8.78
C ALA A 296 13.93 -28.62 8.21
N GLU A 297 12.84 -27.88 8.01
CA GLU A 297 11.62 -28.39 7.37
C GLU A 297 11.91 -28.92 5.96
N PHE A 298 12.69 -28.18 5.16
CA PHE A 298 13.11 -28.63 3.83
C PHE A 298 13.96 -29.90 3.85
N LEU A 299 14.83 -30.06 4.87
CA LEU A 299 15.61 -31.27 5.07
C LEU A 299 14.70 -32.44 5.45
N GLU A 300 13.75 -32.27 6.37
CA GLU A 300 12.81 -33.33 6.76
C GLU A 300 11.97 -33.82 5.57
N GLU A 301 11.48 -32.89 4.73
CA GLU A 301 10.76 -33.22 3.50
C GLU A 301 11.67 -33.96 2.50
N GLY A 302 12.86 -33.40 2.22
CA GLY A 302 13.81 -33.98 1.27
C GLY A 302 14.40 -35.32 1.70
N LEU A 303 14.37 -35.63 3.00
CA LEU A 303 14.81 -36.90 3.57
C LEU A 303 13.67 -37.91 3.75
N GLY A 304 12.42 -37.51 3.49
CA GLY A 304 11.24 -38.38 3.61
C GLY A 304 10.83 -38.66 5.05
N VAL A 305 11.09 -37.73 5.97
CA VAL A 305 10.78 -37.82 7.42
C VAL A 305 9.66 -36.85 7.82
N ALA A 306 9.23 -35.98 6.91
CA ALA A 306 8.12 -35.06 7.11
C ALA A 306 6.82 -35.82 7.44
N ARG A 307 6.04 -35.26 8.38
CA ARG A 307 4.73 -35.78 8.80
C ARG A 307 3.68 -35.68 7.71
#